data_AF-T2II51-F1
#
_entry.id   AF-T2II51-F1
#
_cell.length_a   1.000
_cell.length_b   1.000
_cell.length_c   1.000
_cell.angle_alpha   90.00
_cell.angle_beta   90.00
_cell.angle_gamma   90.00
#
_symmetry.space_group_name_H-M   'P 1'
#
loop_
_entity.id
_entity.type
_entity.pdbx_description
1 polymer ?
#
loop_
_entity_poly.entity_id
_entity_poly.type
_entity_poly.pdbx_seq_one_letter_code
_entity_poly.pdbx_strand_id
1 'polypeptide(L)'
;MFLTTDYFSEIVTCCKKSPIGKQLPTALYVHISAIDSLEIILQEYEKKARLTEKIEGATIIKFATDRPTISYLFYPDFDSDPHPALTLSIVVNLDTEKVSYWNYKNQKNPPILHRKESFITLDYPQYETFSHLTNMEEELDLLSLNVPIGTKE
;
A
#
# COMPACT_ATOMS: atom_id res chain seq x y z
N MET A 1 4.83 16.79 -19.24
CA MET A 1 5.52 17.48 -18.12
C MET A 1 4.44 17.94 -17.16
N PHE A 2 3.97 17.09 -16.24
CA PHE A 2 2.60 17.27 -15.70
C PHE A 2 2.43 17.12 -14.19
N LEU A 3 3.50 17.17 -13.39
CA LEU A 3 3.37 17.48 -11.97
C LEU A 3 4.15 18.77 -11.72
N THR A 4 3.44 19.88 -11.52
CA THR A 4 4.08 21.04 -10.92
C THR A 4 4.47 20.66 -9.49
N THR A 5 5.56 21.23 -8.98
CA THR A 5 5.99 21.03 -7.58
C THR A 5 4.83 21.28 -6.60
N ASP A 6 3.98 22.24 -6.92
CA ASP A 6 2.80 22.60 -6.14
C ASP A 6 1.76 21.48 -6.08
N TYR A 7 1.46 20.83 -7.22
CA TYR A 7 0.49 19.74 -7.25
C TYR A 7 0.98 18.52 -6.47
N PHE A 8 2.27 18.15 -6.59
CA PHE A 8 2.80 17.03 -5.80
C PHE A 8 2.82 17.33 -4.29
N SER A 9 3.09 18.58 -3.90
CA SER A 9 3.01 19.02 -2.50
C SER A 9 1.59 18.87 -1.93
N GLU A 10 0.57 19.13 -2.74
CA GLU A 10 -0.83 18.92 -2.38
C GLU A 10 -1.14 17.44 -2.16
N ILE A 11 -0.70 16.56 -3.08
CA ILE A 11 -0.80 15.10 -2.91
C ILE A 11 -0.16 14.65 -1.59
N VAL A 12 1.06 15.11 -1.30
CA VAL A 12 1.76 14.78 -0.04
C VAL A 12 0.96 15.23 1.18
N THR A 13 0.34 16.40 1.11
CA THR A 13 -0.49 16.94 2.20
C THR A 13 -1.74 16.09 2.42
N CYS A 14 -2.45 15.71 1.37
CA CYS A 14 -3.63 14.83 1.47
C CYS A 14 -3.24 13.44 1.98
N CYS A 15 -2.14 12.86 1.51
CA CYS A 15 -1.64 11.58 2.02
C CYS A 15 -1.39 11.59 3.54
N LYS A 16 -0.77 12.66 4.04
CA LYS A 16 -0.48 12.82 5.49
C LYS A 16 -1.72 13.09 6.34
N LYS A 17 -2.76 13.67 5.76
CA LYS A 17 -4.03 13.94 6.45
C LYS A 17 -5.05 12.81 6.31
N SER A 18 -4.80 11.85 5.43
CA SER A 18 -5.74 10.76 5.16
C SER A 18 -6.06 10.01 6.46
N PRO A 19 -7.35 9.91 6.84
CA PRO A 19 -7.78 9.10 7.97
C PRO A 19 -7.79 7.60 7.64
N ILE A 20 -7.62 7.25 6.37
CA ILE A 20 -7.67 5.88 5.85
C ILE A 20 -6.29 5.49 5.34
N GLY A 21 -5.84 4.29 5.71
CA GLY A 21 -4.58 3.70 5.29
C GLY A 21 -3.45 3.84 6.30
N LYS A 22 -2.42 3.02 6.10
CA LYS A 22 -1.24 2.95 6.96
C LYS A 22 -0.29 4.07 6.54
N GLN A 23 -0.15 5.05 7.42
CA GLN A 23 0.82 6.14 7.23
C GLN A 23 2.21 5.71 7.68
N LEU A 24 3.19 5.96 6.82
CA LEU A 24 4.61 5.81 7.08
C LEU A 24 5.34 7.11 6.73
N PRO A 25 6.57 7.34 7.23
CA PRO A 25 7.26 8.63 7.06
C PRO A 25 7.36 9.14 5.62
N THR A 26 7.43 8.21 4.66
CA THR A 26 7.61 8.52 3.23
C THR A 26 6.50 7.97 2.34
N ALA A 27 5.41 7.47 2.90
CA ALA A 27 4.31 6.93 2.09
C ALA A 27 2.99 6.74 2.85
N LEU A 28 1.90 6.79 2.09
CA LEU A 28 0.59 6.27 2.50
C LEU A 28 0.34 4.94 1.78
N TYR A 29 -0.08 3.92 2.52
CA TYR A 29 -0.46 2.61 1.98
C TYR A 29 -1.94 2.36 2.22
N VAL A 30 -2.67 1.98 1.18
CA VAL A 30 -4.10 1.68 1.26
C VAL A 30 -4.41 0.40 0.50
N HIS A 31 -5.40 -0.36 0.95
CA HIS A 31 -5.97 -1.44 0.17
C HIS A 31 -6.76 -0.87 -1.01
N ILE A 32 -6.81 -1.60 -2.13
CA ILE A 32 -7.51 -1.14 -3.35
C ILE A 32 -8.99 -0.81 -3.09
N SER A 33 -9.63 -1.54 -2.18
CA SER A 33 -11.03 -1.28 -1.78
C SER A 33 -11.23 0.08 -1.10
N ALA A 34 -10.17 0.70 -0.58
CA ALA A 34 -10.24 1.97 0.14
C ALA A 34 -10.02 3.18 -0.78
N ILE A 35 -9.66 2.99 -2.06
CA ILE A 35 -9.35 4.09 -2.98
C ILE A 35 -10.53 5.05 -3.12
N ASP A 36 -11.74 4.53 -3.31
CA ASP A 36 -12.94 5.36 -3.50
C ASP A 36 -13.33 6.15 -2.23
N SER A 37 -12.76 5.81 -1.08
CA SER A 37 -12.94 6.51 0.19
C SER A 37 -11.88 7.59 0.44
N LEU A 38 -10.83 7.68 -0.38
CA LEU A 38 -9.80 8.71 -0.27
C LEU A 38 -10.31 10.07 -0.78
N GLU A 39 -9.60 11.14 -0.44
CA GLU A 39 -9.82 12.45 -1.07
C GLU A 39 -9.72 12.34 -2.60
N ILE A 40 -10.62 13.03 -3.32
CA ILE A 40 -10.76 12.95 -4.79
C ILE A 40 -9.43 13.22 -5.51
N ILE A 41 -8.58 14.10 -4.98
CA ILE A 41 -7.27 14.40 -5.57
C ILE A 41 -6.33 13.19 -5.57
N LEU A 42 -6.39 12.33 -4.54
CA LEU A 42 -5.62 11.09 -4.46
C LEU A 42 -6.17 10.03 -5.42
N GLN A 43 -7.49 9.95 -5.57
CA GLN A 43 -8.14 9.07 -6.54
C GLN A 43 -7.70 9.41 -7.97
N GLU A 44 -7.75 10.69 -8.33
CA GLU A 44 -7.31 11.17 -9.65
C GLU A 44 -5.80 11.00 -9.86
N TYR A 45 -5.00 11.14 -8.79
CA TYR A 45 -3.56 10.88 -8.86
C TYR A 45 -3.24 9.41 -9.12
N GLU A 46 -3.93 8.49 -8.44
CA GLU A 46 -3.83 7.05 -8.68
C GLU A 46 -4.27 6.70 -10.11
N LYS A 47 -5.40 7.26 -10.56
CA LYS A 47 -5.93 7.04 -11.91
C LYS A 47 -4.93 7.45 -13.00
N LYS A 48 -4.23 8.58 -12.83
CA LYS A 48 -3.13 9.00 -13.72
C LYS A 48 -1.97 8.02 -13.74
N ALA A 49 -1.74 7.29 -12.64
CA ALA A 49 -0.68 6.30 -12.56
C ALA A 49 -1.05 4.95 -13.20
N ARG A 50 -2.27 4.76 -13.71
CA ARG A 50 -2.72 3.51 -14.35
C ARG A 50 -2.20 3.38 -15.79
N LEU A 51 -0.88 3.31 -15.94
CA LEU A 51 -0.20 3.27 -17.24
C LEU A 51 -0.06 1.86 -17.83
N THR A 52 -0.57 0.83 -17.16
CA THR A 52 -0.56 -0.56 -17.63
C THR A 52 -1.73 -1.34 -17.06
N GLU A 53 -2.30 -2.25 -17.84
CA GLU A 53 -3.37 -3.17 -17.40
C GLU A 53 -2.88 -4.21 -16.38
N LYS A 54 -1.56 -4.42 -16.29
CA LYS A 54 -0.96 -5.39 -15.35
C LYS A 54 -1.15 -5.02 -13.87
N ILE A 55 -1.70 -3.85 -13.56
CA ILE A 55 -2.08 -3.44 -12.21
C ILE A 55 -3.41 -4.06 -11.76
N GLU A 56 -4.18 -4.67 -12.67
CA GLU A 56 -5.39 -5.40 -12.30
C GLU A 56 -5.05 -6.53 -11.32
N GLY A 57 -5.80 -6.58 -10.21
CA GLY A 57 -5.52 -7.51 -9.11
C GLY A 57 -4.48 -7.03 -8.10
N ALA A 58 -4.01 -5.77 -8.20
CA ALA A 58 -3.22 -5.18 -7.12
C ALA A 58 -4.02 -5.14 -5.81
N THR A 59 -3.36 -5.45 -4.70
CA THR A 59 -3.97 -5.51 -3.38
C THR A 59 -3.79 -4.21 -2.62
N ILE A 60 -2.54 -3.74 -2.53
CA ILE A 60 -2.16 -2.52 -1.81
C ILE A 60 -1.62 -1.50 -2.80
N ILE A 61 -2.08 -0.26 -2.67
CA ILE A 61 -1.60 0.91 -3.41
C ILE A 61 -0.78 1.77 -2.45
N LYS A 62 0.46 2.03 -2.83
CA LYS A 62 1.41 2.87 -2.09
C LYS A 62 1.57 4.20 -2.80
N PHE A 63 1.18 5.27 -2.12
CA PHE A 63 1.46 6.64 -2.49
C PHE A 63 2.79 7.06 -1.87
N ALA A 64 3.83 7.22 -2.69
CA ALA A 64 5.10 7.76 -2.21
C ALA A 64 4.95 9.27 -1.95
N THR A 65 5.43 9.73 -0.79
CA THR A 65 5.42 11.15 -0.41
C THR A 65 6.80 11.79 -0.49
N ASP A 66 7.83 11.02 -0.83
CA ASP A 66 9.21 11.48 -1.05
C ASP A 66 9.54 11.68 -2.54
N ARG A 67 8.73 11.11 -3.44
CA ARG A 67 8.83 11.25 -4.90
C ARG A 67 7.47 10.97 -5.56
N PRO A 68 7.20 11.49 -6.77
CA PRO A 68 5.94 11.28 -7.47
C PRO A 68 5.84 9.88 -8.06
N THR A 69 5.47 8.93 -7.22
CA THR A 69 5.42 7.51 -7.56
C THR A 69 4.25 6.83 -6.88
N ILE A 70 3.53 6.00 -7.65
CA ILE A 70 2.58 5.02 -7.13
C ILE A 70 3.21 3.64 -7.27
N SER A 71 3.08 2.82 -6.23
CA SER A 71 3.40 1.39 -6.32
C SER A 71 2.17 0.53 -6.10
N TYR A 72 1.96 -0.45 -6.96
CA TYR A 72 0.91 -1.46 -6.88
C TYR A 72 1.55 -2.75 -6.36
N LEU A 73 1.12 -3.21 -5.18
CA LEU A 73 1.69 -4.36 -4.48
C LEU A 73 0.67 -5.51 -4.48
N PHE A 74 1.14 -6.70 -4.80
CA PHE A 74 0.30 -7.88 -5.00
C PHE A 74 0.49 -8.87 -3.85
N TYR A 75 -0.60 -9.09 -3.11
CA TYR A 75 -0.72 -10.05 -2.03
C TYR A 75 -1.95 -10.92 -2.34
N PRO A 76 -1.82 -11.96 -3.19
CA PRO A 76 -2.96 -12.71 -3.73
C PRO A 76 -3.83 -13.36 -2.64
N ASP A 77 -3.22 -13.74 -1.52
CA ASP A 77 -3.91 -14.41 -0.40
C ASP A 77 -4.22 -13.43 0.75
N PHE A 78 -4.40 -12.14 0.46
CA PHE A 78 -4.60 -11.08 1.48
C PHE A 78 -5.71 -11.39 2.48
N ASP A 79 -6.80 -11.98 2.02
CA ASP A 79 -7.96 -12.28 2.85
C ASP A 79 -7.81 -13.58 3.66
N SER A 80 -7.06 -14.55 3.15
CA SER A 80 -7.00 -15.90 3.72
C SER A 80 -5.73 -16.21 4.50
N ASP A 81 -4.60 -15.61 4.12
CA ASP A 81 -3.32 -15.74 4.82
C ASP A 81 -3.21 -14.63 5.88
N PRO A 82 -2.95 -14.95 7.15
CA PRO A 82 -2.63 -13.96 8.17
C PRO A 82 -1.49 -13.01 7.77
N HIS A 83 -0.47 -13.55 7.07
CA HIS A 83 0.77 -12.86 6.72
C HIS A 83 1.14 -13.05 5.24
N PRO A 84 0.32 -12.54 4.31
CA PRO A 84 0.49 -12.80 2.89
C PRO A 84 1.84 -12.26 2.39
N ALA A 85 2.51 -13.05 1.57
CA ALA A 85 3.78 -12.66 0.96
C ALA A 85 3.56 -11.78 -0.28
N LEU A 86 4.43 -10.78 -0.46
CA LEU A 86 4.47 -9.96 -1.67
C LEU A 86 4.91 -10.83 -2.86
N THR A 87 4.12 -10.87 -3.93
CA THR A 87 4.47 -11.64 -5.14
C THR A 87 4.98 -10.77 -6.28
N LEU A 88 4.48 -9.55 -6.39
CA LEU A 88 4.80 -8.59 -7.44
C LEU A 88 4.67 -7.16 -6.90
N SER A 89 5.57 -6.28 -7.33
CA SER A 89 5.42 -4.83 -7.19
C SER A 89 5.57 -4.16 -8.55
N ILE A 90 4.59 -3.35 -8.93
CA ILE A 90 4.62 -2.51 -10.12
C ILE A 90 4.76 -1.07 -9.66
N VAL A 91 5.81 -0.40 -10.11
CA VAL A 91 6.15 0.97 -9.69
C VAL A 91 5.99 1.90 -10.89
N VAL A 92 5.14 2.90 -10.75
CA VAL A 92 4.87 3.90 -11.78
C VAL A 92 5.41 5.25 -11.31
N ASN A 93 6.39 5.77 -12.05
CA ASN A 93 6.90 7.11 -11.83
C ASN A 93 6.09 8.11 -12.67
N LEU A 94 5.37 9.03 -12.04
CA LEU A 94 4.46 9.94 -12.73
C LEU A 94 5.15 11.12 -13.42
N ASP A 95 6.40 11.42 -13.08
CA ASP A 95 7.18 12.45 -13.79
C ASP A 95 7.68 11.97 -15.15
N THR A 96 8.13 10.71 -15.18
CA THR A 96 8.77 10.09 -16.35
C THR A 96 7.87 9.14 -17.12
N GLU A 97 6.68 8.85 -16.58
CA GLU A 97 5.71 7.87 -17.09
C GLU A 97 6.31 6.46 -17.25
N LYS A 98 7.40 6.17 -16.54
CA LYS A 98 8.06 4.85 -16.57
C LYS A 98 7.39 3.88 -15.61
N VAL A 99 7.20 2.65 -16.10
CA VAL A 99 6.67 1.52 -15.35
C VAL A 99 7.77 0.49 -15.12
N SER A 100 8.01 0.13 -13.86
CA SER A 100 9.00 -0.86 -13.44
C SER A 100 8.32 -2.03 -12.73
N TYR A 101 8.86 -3.24 -12.87
CA TYR A 101 8.29 -4.48 -12.33
C TYR A 101 9.32 -5.19 -11.46
N TRP A 102 8.89 -5.62 -10.26
CA TRP A 102 9.72 -6.34 -9.30
C TRP A 102 9.01 -7.63 -8.91
N ASN A 103 9.56 -8.77 -9.33
CA ASN A 103 8.99 -10.09 -9.05
C ASN A 103 9.59 -10.70 -7.78
N TYR A 104 8.73 -11.11 -6.85
CA TYR A 104 9.09 -11.67 -5.57
C TYR A 104 8.67 -13.14 -5.41
N LYS A 105 7.93 -13.71 -6.38
CA LYS A 105 7.30 -15.04 -6.29
C LYS A 105 8.26 -16.19 -5.93
N ASN A 106 9.51 -16.11 -6.40
CA ASN A 106 10.53 -17.15 -6.17
C ASN A 106 11.60 -16.72 -5.15
N GLN A 107 11.39 -15.63 -4.42
CA GLN A 107 12.33 -15.22 -3.38
C GLN A 107 12.16 -16.14 -2.16
N LYS A 108 13.29 -16.51 -1.55
CA LYS A 108 13.30 -17.40 -0.38
C LYS A 108 12.62 -16.76 0.83
N ASN A 109 12.80 -15.45 0.99
CA ASN A 109 12.28 -14.68 2.11
C ASN A 109 11.64 -13.37 1.59
N PRO A 110 10.46 -13.46 0.95
CA PRO A 110 9.77 -12.30 0.41
C PRO A 110 9.23 -11.43 1.57
N PRO A 111 9.06 -10.12 1.35
CA PRO A 111 8.38 -9.27 2.31
C PRO A 111 6.95 -9.76 2.57
N ILE A 112 6.53 -9.81 3.84
CA ILE A 112 5.18 -10.21 4.26
C ILE A 112 4.40 -9.03 4.82
N LEU A 113 3.09 -9.04 4.60
CA LEU A 113 2.19 -8.04 5.17
C LEU A 113 1.74 -8.44 6.57
N HIS A 114 1.67 -7.46 7.47
CA HIS A 114 1.10 -7.58 8.80
C HIS A 114 0.32 -6.30 9.10
N ARG A 115 -0.49 -6.27 10.18
CA ARG A 115 -1.37 -5.14 10.51
C ARG A 115 -2.34 -4.81 9.37
N LYS A 116 -2.99 -5.85 8.84
CA LYS A 116 -3.85 -5.73 7.64
C LYS A 116 -4.99 -4.72 7.84
N GLU A 117 -5.50 -4.60 9.07
CA GLU A 117 -6.53 -3.63 9.47
C GLU A 117 -6.13 -2.18 9.20
N SER A 118 -4.83 -1.87 9.22
CA SER A 118 -4.34 -0.51 8.99
C SER A 118 -4.46 -0.04 7.54
N PHE A 119 -4.65 -0.94 6.57
CA PHE A 119 -4.73 -0.59 5.14
C PHE A 119 -6.17 -0.46 4.63
N ILE A 120 -7.16 -0.94 5.39
CA ILE A 120 -8.56 -1.07 4.98
C ILE A 120 -9.45 -0.09 5.75
N THR A 121 -10.68 0.08 5.29
CA THR A 121 -11.72 0.84 5.96
C THR A 121 -12.40 0.02 7.07
N LEU A 122 -13.08 0.69 8.00
CA LEU A 122 -13.76 0.05 9.14
C LEU A 122 -14.93 -0.86 8.71
N ASP A 123 -15.53 -0.60 7.55
CA ASP A 123 -16.63 -1.38 6.98
C ASP A 123 -16.15 -2.58 6.15
N TYR A 124 -14.83 -2.80 6.05
CA TYR A 124 -14.27 -3.96 5.38
C TYR A 124 -14.68 -5.25 6.13
N PRO A 125 -15.19 -6.29 5.45
CA PRO A 125 -15.80 -7.44 6.12
C PRO A 125 -14.92 -8.16 7.16
N GLN A 126 -13.60 -8.19 6.93
CA GLN A 126 -12.64 -8.84 7.82
C GLN A 126 -11.93 -7.88 8.80
N TYR A 127 -12.34 -6.61 8.88
CA TYR A 127 -11.68 -5.60 9.70
C TYR A 127 -11.43 -6.07 11.15
N GLU A 128 -12.49 -6.51 11.83
CA GLU A 128 -12.42 -6.99 13.21
C GLU A 128 -11.51 -8.21 13.37
N THR A 129 -11.50 -9.11 12.39
CA THR A 129 -10.63 -10.30 12.41
C THR A 129 -9.16 -9.90 12.32
N PHE A 130 -8.82 -8.97 11.43
CA PHE A 130 -7.45 -8.49 11.27
C PHE A 130 -7.00 -7.66 12.48
N SER A 131 -7.88 -6.81 13.02
CA SER A 131 -7.59 -6.02 14.22
C SER A 131 -7.34 -6.92 15.44
N HIS A 132 -8.15 -7.97 15.62
CA HIS A 132 -7.95 -8.94 16.69
C HIS A 132 -6.60 -9.66 16.59
N LEU A 133 -6.23 -10.11 15.39
CA LEU A 133 -4.94 -10.74 15.14
C LEU A 133 -3.78 -9.79 15.49
N THR A 134 -3.83 -8.55 15.01
CA THR A 134 -2.80 -7.55 15.31
C THR A 134 -2.64 -7.33 16.81
N ASN A 135 -3.75 -7.19 17.56
CA ASN A 135 -3.69 -7.01 19.01
C ASN A 135 -3.03 -8.20 19.71
N MET A 136 -3.37 -9.43 19.31
CA MET A 136 -2.72 -10.64 19.85
C MET A 136 -1.22 -10.67 19.56
N GLU A 137 -0.81 -10.27 18.36
CA GLU A 137 0.61 -10.26 17.96
C GLU A 137 1.40 -9.14 18.65
N GLU A 138 0.79 -7.98 18.90
CA GLU A 138 1.38 -6.90 19.70
C GLU A 138 1.55 -7.32 21.17
N GLU A 139 0.55 -7.99 21.76
CA GLU A 139 0.65 -8.53 23.13
C GLU A 139 1.76 -9.58 23.29
N LEU A 140 2.05 -10.34 22.22
CA LEU A 140 3.12 -11.32 22.17
C LEU A 140 4.48 -10.73 21.75
N ASP A 141 4.57 -9.41 21.58
CA ASP A 141 5.78 -8.69 21.15
C ASP A 141 6.34 -9.17 19.79
N LEU A 142 5.48 -9.72 18.92
CA LEU A 142 5.87 -10.22 17.59
C LEU A 142 6.04 -9.11 16.55
N LEU A 143 5.51 -7.91 16.83
CA LEU A 143 5.47 -6.78 15.92
C LEU A 143 6.41 -5.61 16.31
N SER A 144 7.25 -5.78 17.33
CA SER A 144 8.15 -4.73 17.83
C SER A 144 9.39 -4.48 16.96
N LEU A 145 9.61 -5.32 15.94
CA LEU A 145 10.62 -5.03 14.92
C LEU A 145 10.18 -3.80 14.11
N ASN A 146 10.96 -2.73 14.18
CA ASN A 146 10.81 -1.43 13.48
C ASN A 146 10.84 -1.53 11.92
N VAL A 147 10.45 -2.65 11.33
CA VAL A 147 10.39 -2.83 9.88
C VAL A 147 8.94 -2.61 9.43
N PRO A 148 8.67 -1.71 8.47
CA PRO A 148 7.32 -1.45 8.00
C PRO A 148 6.62 -2.65 7.35
N ILE A 149 7.42 -3.67 6.99
CA ILE A 149 7.05 -4.91 6.30
C ILE A 149 7.91 -6.03 6.91
N GLY A 150 7.28 -7.08 7.43
CA GLY A 150 7.99 -8.23 8.01
C GLY A 150 8.67 -9.09 6.95
N THR A 151 9.49 -10.03 7.39
CA THR A 151 10.02 -11.13 6.56
C THR A 151 9.42 -12.45 7.01
N LYS A 152 9.43 -13.48 6.17
CA LYS A 152 8.85 -14.80 6.46
C LYS A 152 9.67 -15.62 7.49
N GLU A 153 10.93 -15.28 7.69
CA GLU A 153 11.84 -15.91 8.67
C GLU A 153 11.78 -15.24 10.05
#